data_AF-A0A517MDW9-F1
#
_entry.id   AF-A0A517MDW9-F1
#
_cell.length_a   1.000
_cell.length_b   1.000
_cell.length_c   1.000
_cell.angle_alpha   90.00
_cell.angle_beta   90.00
_cell.angle_gamma   90.00
#
_symmetry.space_group_name_H-M   'P 1'
#
loop_
_entity.id
_entity.type
_entity.pdbx_description
1 polymer ?
#
loop_
_entity_poly.entity_id
_entity_poly.type
_entity_poly.pdbx_seq_one_letter_code
_entity_poly.pdbx_strand_id
1 'polypeptide(L)'
;MNTPQPSTPFSMLSASDYSSQNKSPEASQAPVAEAESRAEGGAVERLQLPPITPGLHPQQRADEVLRLAQEAFAQTGKWVLFYREMMGVDGVVRQLFPEAEDLRAFETTPQFAQLLEIMTAVRAHDSGKVDELEPQKMITVRLPKSQHEAMKVEAKEHGTSINKLCISKLLLPIRAEFVPAEKGKVRGRKPGPQGPLNRVAENLPTDV
;
A
#
# COMPACT_ATOMS: atom_id res chain seq x y z
N MET A 1 -52.84 -19.42 -21.74
CA MET A 1 -52.98 -18.00 -21.32
C MET A 1 -52.73 -17.95 -19.83
N ASN A 2 -51.56 -17.47 -19.41
CA ASN A 2 -51.22 -17.35 -17.99
C ASN A 2 -50.36 -16.10 -17.81
N THR A 3 -50.96 -15.04 -17.29
CA THR A 3 -50.31 -13.80 -16.86
C THR A 3 -49.72 -13.98 -15.46
N PRO A 4 -48.58 -13.32 -15.19
CA PRO A 4 -48.47 -12.62 -13.93
C PRO A 4 -47.99 -11.17 -14.12
N GLN A 5 -48.60 -10.25 -13.37
CA GLN A 5 -48.10 -8.91 -13.13
C GLN A 5 -47.84 -8.73 -11.61
N PRO A 6 -46.94 -7.81 -11.23
CA PRO A 6 -46.30 -7.72 -9.92
C PRO A 6 -46.93 -6.64 -9.02
N SER A 7 -46.58 -6.61 -7.73
CA SER A 7 -46.63 -5.36 -6.95
C SER A 7 -45.87 -5.45 -5.62
N THR A 8 -44.86 -4.60 -5.49
CA THR A 8 -44.45 -3.96 -4.24
C THR A 8 -44.63 -2.44 -4.42
N PRO A 9 -45.07 -1.69 -3.40
CA PRO A 9 -44.92 -0.25 -3.41
C PRO A 9 -43.80 0.19 -2.44
N PHE A 10 -42.78 0.84 -3.01
CA PHE A 10 -41.78 1.63 -2.30
C PHE A 10 -42.32 3.06 -2.23
N SER A 11 -42.60 3.56 -1.02
CA SER A 11 -43.09 4.93 -0.81
C SER A 11 -41.93 5.89 -0.56
N MET A 12 -41.86 6.94 -1.37
CA MET A 12 -41.13 8.18 -1.09
C MET A 12 -41.64 8.86 0.18
N LEU A 13 -40.78 9.68 0.79
CA LEU A 13 -40.98 10.99 1.45
C LEU A 13 -39.71 11.28 2.28
N SER A 14 -39.19 12.48 2.49
CA SER A 14 -39.20 13.79 1.84
C SER A 14 -38.08 14.60 2.54
N ALA A 15 -37.47 15.55 1.84
CA ALA A 15 -36.46 16.44 2.39
C ALA A 15 -37.09 17.64 3.12
N SER A 16 -36.71 17.83 4.38
CA SER A 16 -36.96 19.00 5.25
C SER A 16 -36.40 18.61 6.63
N ASP A 17 -35.54 19.32 7.36
CA ASP A 17 -35.22 20.74 7.38
C ASP A 17 -33.79 20.97 7.87
N TYR A 18 -33.21 22.06 7.37
CA TYR A 18 -31.92 22.61 7.74
C TYR A 18 -32.17 23.73 8.76
N SER A 19 -31.73 23.60 10.02
CA SER A 19 -31.40 24.78 10.82
C SER A 19 -30.51 24.46 12.02
N SER A 20 -29.29 24.98 11.94
CA SER A 20 -28.48 25.63 12.98
C SER A 20 -28.87 25.46 14.44
N GLN A 21 -27.89 25.01 15.25
CA GLN A 21 -27.49 25.78 16.43
C GLN A 21 -26.09 25.42 16.91
N ASN A 22 -25.31 26.49 17.10
CA ASN A 22 -23.92 26.56 17.49
C ASN A 22 -23.82 26.49 19.03
N LYS A 23 -22.95 25.65 19.60
CA LYS A 23 -22.48 25.81 20.99
C LYS A 23 -21.16 25.06 21.22
N SER A 24 -20.06 25.81 21.22
CA SER A 24 -18.86 25.46 22.01
C SER A 24 -19.12 25.85 23.47
N PRO A 25 -18.47 25.19 24.45
CA PRO A 25 -17.18 25.72 24.90
C PRO A 25 -16.16 24.68 25.37
N GLU A 26 -14.93 25.19 25.44
CA GLU A 26 -13.86 24.94 26.42
C GLU A 26 -12.94 23.72 26.35
N ALA A 27 -11.67 24.11 26.47
CA ALA A 27 -10.44 23.34 26.34
C ALA A 27 -10.13 22.52 27.60
N SER A 28 -9.42 21.42 27.39
CA SER A 28 -8.38 20.99 28.33
C SER A 28 -7.23 20.37 27.55
N GLN A 29 -6.09 21.05 27.56
CA GLN A 29 -4.83 20.64 26.94
C GLN A 29 -4.04 19.78 27.94
N ALA A 30 -3.60 18.61 27.49
CA ALA A 30 -2.50 17.85 28.10
C ALA A 30 -1.67 17.19 26.98
N PRO A 31 -0.35 16.98 27.16
CA PRO A 31 0.64 17.19 26.10
C PRO A 31 0.87 15.95 25.22
N VAL A 32 1.08 16.21 23.92
CA VAL A 32 1.27 15.23 22.83
C VAL A 32 2.75 14.80 22.67
N ALA A 33 3.61 15.10 23.65
CA ALA A 33 5.06 15.06 23.46
C ALA A 33 5.73 13.69 23.74
N GLU A 34 5.02 12.69 24.27
CA GLU A 34 5.65 11.43 24.70
C GLU A 34 5.43 10.24 23.76
N ALA A 35 4.69 10.40 22.65
CA ALA A 35 4.39 9.30 21.73
C ALA A 35 5.44 9.10 20.63
N GLU A 36 6.29 10.09 20.34
CA GLU A 36 7.25 10.01 19.23
C GLU A 36 8.56 9.28 19.59
N SER A 37 8.82 8.99 20.87
CA SER A 37 10.10 8.39 21.30
C SER A 37 10.07 6.88 21.58
N ARG A 38 8.99 6.17 21.22
CA ARG A 38 8.82 4.73 21.51
C ARG A 38 8.94 3.80 20.31
N ALA A 39 9.17 4.32 19.11
CA ALA A 39 9.15 3.53 17.86
C ALA A 39 10.54 3.18 17.29
N GLU A 40 11.62 3.50 17.99
CA GLU A 40 12.99 3.16 17.58
C GLU A 40 13.54 2.11 18.55
N GLY A 41 13.36 0.82 18.27
CA GLY A 41 13.94 -0.22 19.13
C GLY A 41 13.43 -1.65 18.99
N GLY A 42 12.47 -1.94 18.09
CA GLY A 42 12.17 -3.32 17.73
C GLY A 42 13.27 -3.87 16.81
N ALA A 43 13.93 -4.96 17.19
CA ALA A 43 14.86 -5.66 16.30
C ALA A 43 14.10 -6.03 15.02
N VAL A 44 14.42 -5.35 13.92
CA VAL A 44 13.78 -5.56 12.63
C VAL A 44 14.17 -6.96 12.16
N GLU A 45 13.20 -7.86 12.01
CA GLU A 45 13.42 -9.20 11.47
C GLU A 45 14.03 -9.09 10.06
N ARG A 46 15.21 -9.70 9.83
CA ARG A 46 15.90 -9.66 8.53
C ARG A 46 16.04 -11.09 7.98
N LEU A 47 15.93 -11.23 6.66
CA LEU A 47 16.21 -12.51 6.01
C LEU A 47 17.73 -12.76 5.97
N GLN A 48 18.13 -14.03 6.08
CA GLN A 48 19.53 -14.43 6.01
C GLN A 48 19.87 -14.76 4.55
N LEU A 49 20.07 -13.73 3.74
CA LEU A 49 20.43 -13.91 2.33
C LEU A 49 21.95 -14.14 2.18
N PRO A 50 22.37 -14.98 1.21
CA PRO A 50 23.78 -15.10 0.83
C PRO A 50 24.37 -13.74 0.45
N PRO A 51 25.68 -13.52 0.64
CA PRO A 51 26.32 -12.27 0.27
C PRO A 51 26.22 -12.04 -1.24
N ILE A 52 26.03 -10.78 -1.63
CA ILE A 52 26.01 -10.37 -3.03
C ILE A 52 27.40 -10.56 -3.63
N THR A 53 27.47 -11.22 -4.78
CA THR A 53 28.73 -11.38 -5.50
C THR A 53 29.18 -10.04 -6.08
N PRO A 54 30.37 -9.52 -5.73
CA PRO A 54 30.85 -8.23 -6.25
C PRO A 54 31.33 -8.34 -7.70
N GLY A 55 31.36 -7.21 -8.42
CA GLY A 55 32.01 -7.09 -9.72
C GLY A 55 31.28 -7.76 -10.90
N LEU A 56 30.02 -8.14 -10.73
CA LEU A 56 29.20 -8.74 -11.78
C LEU A 56 28.92 -7.77 -12.94
N HIS A 57 28.86 -8.29 -14.16
CA HIS A 57 28.33 -7.58 -15.33
C HIS A 57 26.80 -7.41 -15.26
N PRO A 58 26.20 -6.42 -15.94
CA PRO A 58 24.76 -6.12 -15.83
C PRO A 58 23.83 -7.33 -15.97
N GLN A 59 24.08 -8.21 -16.94
CA GLN A 59 23.28 -9.43 -17.13
C GLN A 59 23.40 -10.39 -15.94
N GLN A 60 24.62 -10.57 -15.41
CA GLN A 60 24.88 -11.44 -14.26
C GLN A 60 24.28 -10.87 -12.98
N ARG A 61 24.20 -9.53 -12.85
CA ARG A 61 23.50 -8.87 -11.74
C ARG A 61 22.00 -9.17 -11.77
N ALA A 62 21.38 -9.17 -12.94
CA ALA A 62 19.96 -9.48 -13.09
C ALA A 62 19.66 -10.94 -12.68
N ASP A 63 20.50 -11.87 -13.10
CA ASP A 63 20.39 -13.29 -12.72
C ASP A 63 20.65 -13.49 -11.22
N GLU A 64 21.59 -12.72 -10.64
CA GLU A 64 21.87 -12.74 -9.20
C GLU A 64 20.69 -12.23 -8.37
N VAL A 65 19.98 -11.19 -8.83
CA VAL A 65 18.73 -10.73 -8.19
C VAL A 65 17.72 -11.87 -8.11
N LEU A 66 17.52 -12.61 -9.20
CA LEU A 66 16.58 -13.73 -9.21
C LEU A 66 17.00 -14.88 -8.32
N ARG A 67 18.29 -15.22 -8.32
CA ARG A 67 18.82 -16.24 -7.42
C ARG A 67 18.53 -15.88 -5.96
N LEU A 68 18.83 -14.64 -5.56
CA LEU A 68 18.57 -14.16 -4.21
C LEU A 68 17.06 -14.03 -3.91
N ALA A 69 16.23 -13.70 -4.90
CA ALA A 69 14.78 -13.68 -4.76
C ALA A 69 14.21 -15.07 -4.47
N GLN A 70 14.73 -16.11 -5.11
CA GLN A 70 14.31 -17.49 -4.85
C GLN A 70 14.70 -17.94 -3.43
N GLU A 71 15.90 -17.59 -2.97
CA GLU A 71 16.33 -17.83 -1.59
C GLU A 71 15.44 -17.09 -0.57
N ALA A 72 15.13 -15.81 -0.84
CA ALA A 72 14.24 -15.02 0.00
C ALA A 72 12.83 -15.64 0.06
N PHE A 73 12.29 -16.08 -1.08
CA PHE A 73 10.99 -16.73 -1.18
C PHE A 73 10.91 -18.02 -0.34
N ALA A 74 11.99 -18.80 -0.31
CA ALA A 74 12.04 -20.02 0.49
C ALA A 74 12.11 -19.75 2.00
N GLN A 75 12.66 -18.60 2.42
CA GLN A 75 12.82 -18.23 3.83
C GLN A 75 11.59 -17.57 4.44
N THR A 76 10.74 -16.91 3.64
CA THR A 76 9.60 -16.16 4.16
C THR A 76 8.34 -16.24 3.32
N GLY A 77 7.20 -16.39 3.99
CA GLY A 77 5.86 -16.16 3.42
C GLY A 77 5.34 -14.74 3.63
N LYS A 78 6.15 -13.83 4.18
CA LYS A 78 5.76 -12.46 4.53
C LYS A 78 6.19 -11.49 3.45
N TRP A 79 5.24 -10.84 2.79
CA TRP A 79 5.54 -10.02 1.62
C TRP A 79 6.33 -8.76 1.96
N VAL A 80 6.13 -8.22 3.16
CA VAL A 80 6.82 -7.02 3.65
C VAL A 80 8.32 -7.29 3.83
N LEU A 81 8.68 -8.45 4.41
CA LEU A 81 10.08 -8.85 4.56
C LEU A 81 10.72 -9.05 3.20
N PHE A 82 10.04 -9.78 2.30
CA PHE A 82 10.52 -9.98 0.94
C PHE A 82 10.72 -8.64 0.20
N TYR A 83 9.73 -7.74 0.26
CA TYR A 83 9.82 -6.42 -0.38
C TYR A 83 11.03 -5.64 0.14
N ARG A 84 11.18 -5.55 1.47
CA ARG A 84 12.25 -4.80 2.10
C ARG A 84 13.63 -5.31 1.71
N GLU A 85 13.87 -6.63 1.79
CA GLU A 85 15.19 -7.20 1.48
C GLU A 85 15.50 -7.18 -0.01
N MET A 86 14.51 -7.37 -0.89
CA MET A 86 14.77 -7.45 -2.34
C MET A 86 14.69 -6.09 -3.04
N MET A 87 13.58 -5.37 -2.85
CA MET A 87 13.23 -4.17 -3.63
C MET A 87 13.21 -2.88 -2.79
N GLY A 88 13.42 -2.97 -1.48
CA GLY A 88 13.51 -1.82 -0.58
C GLY A 88 14.69 -0.90 -0.90
N VAL A 89 14.75 0.22 -0.18
CA VAL A 89 15.79 1.26 -0.38
C VAL A 89 17.21 0.72 -0.21
N ASP A 90 17.39 -0.20 0.75
CA ASP A 90 18.66 -0.90 1.01
C ASP A 90 18.64 -2.34 0.49
N GLY A 91 17.68 -2.69 -0.37
CA GLY A 91 17.48 -4.04 -0.85
C GLY A 91 18.49 -4.49 -1.90
N VAL A 92 18.51 -5.78 -2.20
CA VAL A 92 19.40 -6.43 -3.17
C VAL A 92 19.40 -5.71 -4.52
N VAL A 93 18.23 -5.32 -5.03
CA VAL A 93 18.11 -4.61 -6.31
C VAL A 93 18.87 -3.29 -6.29
N ARG A 94 18.75 -2.49 -5.22
CA ARG A 94 19.44 -1.20 -5.08
C ARG A 94 20.94 -1.35 -4.90
N GLN A 95 21.38 -2.43 -4.24
CA GLN A 95 22.80 -2.72 -4.07
C GLN A 95 23.47 -3.17 -5.38
N LEU A 96 22.78 -3.95 -6.21
CA LEU A 96 23.29 -4.41 -7.51
C LEU A 96 23.19 -3.35 -8.62
N PHE A 97 22.18 -2.47 -8.54
CA PHE A 97 21.93 -1.41 -9.51
C PHE A 97 21.88 -0.04 -8.81
N PRO A 98 23.02 0.49 -8.35
CA PRO A 98 23.08 1.74 -7.60
C PRO A 98 22.75 2.96 -8.47
N GLU A 99 23.15 2.92 -9.75
CA GLU A 99 22.88 4.00 -10.70
C GLU A 99 21.46 3.93 -11.24
N ALA A 100 20.79 5.10 -11.30
CA ALA A 100 19.39 5.17 -11.71
C ALA A 100 19.16 4.73 -13.17
N GLU A 101 20.16 4.90 -14.05
CA GLU A 101 20.11 4.42 -15.43
C GLU A 101 20.17 2.89 -15.50
N ASP A 102 21.10 2.29 -14.75
CA ASP A 102 21.25 0.83 -14.67
C ASP A 102 20.00 0.15 -14.09
N LEU A 103 19.40 0.75 -13.05
CA LEU A 103 18.16 0.24 -12.47
C LEU A 103 17.00 0.30 -13.48
N ARG A 104 16.84 1.42 -14.20
CA ARG A 104 15.81 1.54 -15.23
C ARG A 104 16.01 0.53 -16.35
N ALA A 105 17.25 0.24 -16.74
CA ALA A 105 17.54 -0.81 -17.71
C ALA A 105 17.12 -2.18 -17.16
N PHE A 106 17.45 -2.49 -15.90
CA PHE A 106 17.04 -3.73 -15.23
C PHE A 106 15.52 -3.89 -15.16
N GLU A 107 14.78 -2.82 -14.86
CA GLU A 107 13.30 -2.83 -14.78
C GLU A 107 12.61 -3.23 -16.10
N THR A 108 13.32 -3.17 -17.23
CA THR A 108 12.82 -3.63 -18.54
C THR A 108 13.18 -5.07 -18.89
N THR A 109 13.95 -5.75 -18.03
CA THR A 109 14.43 -7.11 -18.28
C THR A 109 13.38 -8.18 -17.93
N PRO A 110 13.44 -9.36 -18.56
CA PRO A 110 12.63 -10.52 -18.16
C PRO A 110 12.82 -10.91 -16.69
N GLN A 111 14.03 -10.73 -16.16
CA GLN A 111 14.38 -11.02 -14.77
C GLN A 111 13.57 -10.16 -13.79
N PHE A 112 13.40 -8.88 -14.11
CA PHE A 112 12.57 -8.01 -13.28
C PHE A 112 11.08 -8.38 -13.34
N ALA A 113 10.58 -8.78 -14.52
CA ALA A 113 9.22 -9.29 -14.64
C ALA A 113 9.01 -10.54 -13.77
N GLN A 114 9.96 -11.47 -13.77
CA GLN A 114 9.92 -12.66 -12.92
C GLN A 114 10.05 -12.31 -11.42
N LEU A 115 10.83 -11.30 -11.04
CA LEU A 115 10.86 -10.80 -9.66
C LEU A 115 9.48 -10.30 -9.21
N LEU A 116 8.76 -9.58 -10.07
CA LEU A 116 7.40 -9.12 -9.80
C LEU A 116 6.39 -10.28 -9.70
N GLU A 117 6.57 -11.35 -10.48
CA GLU A 117 5.77 -12.57 -10.35
C GLU A 117 5.98 -13.23 -8.99
N ILE A 118 7.24 -13.38 -8.55
CA ILE A 118 7.56 -13.92 -7.21
C ILE A 118 6.92 -13.04 -6.13
N MET A 119 7.09 -11.71 -6.20
CA MET A 119 6.45 -10.77 -5.27
C MET A 119 4.93 -10.95 -5.23
N THR A 120 4.29 -11.10 -6.40
CA THR A 120 2.84 -11.30 -6.49
C THR A 120 2.42 -12.62 -5.81
N ALA A 121 3.20 -13.68 -5.99
CA ALA A 121 2.97 -14.96 -5.31
C ALA A 121 3.11 -14.82 -3.78
N VAL A 122 4.17 -14.16 -3.28
CA VAL A 122 4.35 -13.93 -1.82
C VAL A 122 3.14 -13.17 -1.26
N ARG A 123 2.70 -12.11 -1.94
CA ARG A 123 1.54 -11.31 -1.53
C ARG A 123 0.22 -12.09 -1.54
N ALA A 124 0.06 -13.05 -2.45
CA ALA A 124 -1.13 -13.89 -2.52
C ALA A 124 -1.20 -14.87 -1.34
N HIS A 125 -0.05 -15.31 -0.82
CA HIS A 125 0.05 -16.27 0.29
C HIS A 125 0.19 -15.61 1.67
N ASP A 126 0.51 -14.32 1.75
CA ASP A 126 0.65 -13.65 3.04
C ASP A 126 -0.69 -13.44 3.74
N SER A 127 -0.93 -14.26 4.78
CA SER A 127 -2.07 -14.18 5.69
C SER A 127 -1.78 -13.35 6.95
N GLY A 128 -0.57 -12.80 7.07
CA GLY A 128 -0.10 -12.08 8.25
C GLY A 128 -0.67 -10.68 8.41
N LYS A 129 -0.65 -10.20 9.65
CA LYS A 129 -0.82 -8.77 9.94
C LYS A 129 0.49 -8.06 9.64
N VAL A 130 0.49 -7.26 8.57
CA VAL A 130 1.64 -6.44 8.15
C VAL A 130 2.21 -5.58 9.30
N ASP A 131 1.31 -5.07 10.15
CA ASP A 131 1.65 -4.19 11.28
C ASP A 131 2.59 -4.83 12.33
N GLU A 132 2.71 -6.15 12.37
CA GLU A 132 3.61 -6.85 13.31
C GLU A 132 5.08 -6.77 12.88
N LEU A 133 5.36 -6.61 11.58
CA LEU A 133 6.70 -6.65 11.01
C LEU A 133 7.27 -5.27 10.72
N GLU A 134 6.40 -4.32 10.38
CA GLU A 134 6.78 -2.94 10.09
C GLU A 134 5.58 -2.01 10.29
N PRO A 135 5.77 -0.82 10.90
CA PRO A 135 4.68 0.13 11.08
C PRO A 135 4.19 0.65 9.73
N GLN A 136 2.90 0.48 9.43
CA GLN A 136 2.31 0.97 8.19
C GLN A 136 2.28 2.50 8.15
N LYS A 137 2.60 3.07 6.97
CA LYS A 137 2.45 4.50 6.68
C LYS A 137 1.31 4.70 5.68
N MET A 138 0.42 5.64 5.97
CA MET A 138 -0.73 5.95 5.11
C MET A 138 -0.40 7.02 4.08
N ILE A 139 -0.73 6.74 2.81
CA ILE A 139 -0.68 7.72 1.72
C ILE A 139 -2.12 8.09 1.36
N THR A 140 -2.46 9.37 1.40
CA THR A 140 -3.78 9.87 0.97
C THR A 140 -3.64 10.60 -0.36
N VAL A 141 -4.23 10.05 -1.42
CA VAL A 141 -4.26 10.66 -2.75
C VAL A 141 -5.67 11.18 -3.03
N ARG A 142 -5.78 12.41 -3.54
CA ARG A 142 -7.05 12.98 -3.99
C ARG A 142 -7.23 12.67 -5.48
N LEU A 143 -8.22 11.84 -5.80
CA LEU A 143 -8.54 11.44 -7.17
C LEU A 143 -9.83 12.13 -7.65
N PRO A 144 -9.94 12.53 -8.92
CA PRO A 144 -11.23 12.86 -9.53
C PRO A 144 -12.22 11.69 -9.42
N LYS A 145 -13.51 12.00 -9.27
CA LYS A 145 -14.56 10.98 -9.12
C LYS A 145 -14.53 9.96 -10.26
N SER A 146 -14.40 10.41 -11.51
CA SER A 146 -14.35 9.53 -12.68
C SER A 146 -13.20 8.53 -12.63
N GLN A 147 -12.01 8.97 -12.20
CA GLN A 147 -10.84 8.09 -12.06
C GLN A 147 -11.05 7.06 -10.94
N HIS A 148 -11.60 7.47 -9.81
CA HIS A 148 -11.92 6.56 -8.72
C HIS A 148 -12.94 5.49 -9.10
N GLU A 149 -13.99 5.85 -9.87
CA GLU A 149 -14.97 4.87 -10.36
C GLU A 149 -14.36 3.92 -11.39
N ALA A 150 -13.46 4.39 -12.26
CA ALA A 150 -12.72 3.50 -13.16
C ALA A 150 -11.88 2.46 -12.39
N MET A 151 -11.20 2.88 -11.32
CA MET A 151 -10.43 1.96 -10.46
C MET A 151 -11.31 0.94 -9.73
N LYS A 152 -12.54 1.31 -9.34
CA LYS A 152 -13.49 0.35 -8.76
C LYS A 152 -13.88 -0.74 -9.74
N VAL A 153 -14.14 -0.36 -10.99
CA VAL A 153 -14.50 -1.30 -12.06
C VAL A 153 -13.33 -2.24 -12.32
N GLU A 154 -12.12 -1.70 -12.50
CA GLU A 154 -10.90 -2.50 -12.71
C GLU A 154 -10.65 -3.47 -11.55
N ALA A 155 -10.78 -3.01 -10.30
CA ALA A 155 -10.62 -3.89 -9.13
C ALA A 155 -11.64 -5.05 -9.13
N LYS A 156 -12.88 -4.78 -9.54
CA LYS A 156 -13.93 -5.80 -9.67
C LYS A 156 -13.63 -6.79 -10.79
N GLU A 157 -13.14 -6.32 -11.94
CA GLU A 157 -12.73 -7.17 -13.07
C GLU A 157 -11.60 -8.13 -12.68
N HIS A 158 -10.68 -7.67 -11.84
CA HIS A 158 -9.59 -8.48 -11.29
C HIS A 158 -9.95 -9.22 -9.99
N GLY A 159 -11.20 -9.18 -9.52
CA GLY A 159 -11.64 -9.88 -8.31
C GLY A 159 -10.90 -9.48 -7.03
N THR A 160 -10.46 -8.22 -6.93
CA THR A 160 -9.62 -7.72 -5.83
C THR A 160 -10.20 -6.45 -5.20
N SER A 161 -9.65 -6.01 -4.06
CA SER A 161 -10.03 -4.74 -3.46
C SER A 161 -9.27 -3.57 -4.10
N ILE A 162 -9.84 -2.37 -4.03
CA ILE A 162 -9.17 -1.14 -4.51
C ILE A 162 -7.77 -1.02 -3.89
N ASN A 163 -7.63 -1.28 -2.58
CA ASN A 163 -6.32 -1.20 -1.92
C ASN A 163 -5.31 -2.20 -2.49
N LYS A 164 -5.71 -3.47 -2.70
CA LYS A 164 -4.83 -4.49 -3.28
C LYS A 164 -4.40 -4.12 -4.69
N LEU A 165 -5.33 -3.62 -5.51
CA LEU A 165 -5.05 -3.09 -6.85
C LEU A 165 -4.06 -1.92 -6.80
N CYS A 166 -4.29 -0.94 -5.92
CA CYS A 166 -3.41 0.20 -5.74
C CYS A 166 -1.99 -0.24 -5.39
N ILE A 167 -1.83 -1.12 -4.40
CA ILE A 167 -0.50 -1.62 -4.02
C ILE A 167 0.15 -2.35 -5.20
N SER A 168 -0.59 -3.19 -5.94
CA SER A 168 -0.05 -3.84 -7.14
C SER A 168 0.44 -2.84 -8.19
N LYS A 169 -0.31 -1.76 -8.43
CA LYS A 169 0.11 -0.69 -9.35
C LYS A 169 1.34 0.08 -8.83
N LEU A 170 1.45 0.30 -7.51
CA LEU A 170 2.59 1.00 -6.88
C LEU A 170 3.89 0.18 -6.89
N LEU A 171 3.80 -1.15 -7.02
CA LEU A 171 4.98 -2.02 -7.16
C LEU A 171 5.57 -1.99 -8.58
N LEU A 172 4.81 -1.53 -9.57
CA LEU A 172 5.27 -1.44 -10.94
C LEU A 172 6.14 -0.19 -11.14
N PRO A 173 7.24 -0.29 -11.90
CA PRO A 173 8.06 0.87 -12.23
C PRO A 173 7.25 1.84 -13.09
N ILE A 174 7.26 3.12 -12.70
CA ILE A 174 6.64 4.17 -13.50
C ILE A 174 7.61 4.60 -14.61
N ARG A 175 7.12 4.63 -15.85
CA ARG A 175 7.91 5.19 -16.95
C ARG A 175 8.03 6.71 -16.77
N ALA A 176 9.25 7.23 -16.88
CA ALA A 176 9.59 8.60 -16.50
C ALA A 176 8.78 9.66 -17.27
N GLU A 177 8.41 9.39 -18.52
CA GLU A 177 7.64 10.32 -19.35
C GLU A 177 6.16 10.43 -18.94
N PHE A 178 5.65 9.54 -18.10
CA PHE A 178 4.32 9.65 -17.50
C PHE A 178 4.33 10.41 -16.16
N VAL A 179 5.49 10.92 -15.72
CA VAL A 179 5.62 11.75 -14.52
C VAL A 179 5.70 13.22 -14.95
N PRO A 180 4.67 14.04 -14.67
CA PRO A 180 4.72 15.47 -14.96
C PRO A 180 5.87 16.15 -14.21
N ALA A 181 6.62 17.02 -14.89
CA ALA A 181 7.64 17.83 -14.23
C ALA A 181 7.00 18.78 -13.21
N GLU A 182 7.44 18.69 -11.96
CA GLU A 182 6.99 19.57 -10.88
C GLU A 182 7.37 21.03 -11.19
N LYS A 183 6.38 21.92 -11.19
CA LYS A 183 6.61 23.36 -11.38
C LYS A 183 6.85 24.02 -10.02
N GLY A 184 8.11 24.32 -9.73
CA GLY A 184 8.52 25.07 -8.52
C GLY A 184 9.20 24.21 -7.47
N LYS A 185 9.32 24.73 -6.24
CA LYS A 185 9.96 24.03 -5.12
C LYS A 185 9.09 22.84 -4.71
N VAL A 186 9.61 21.62 -4.74
CA VAL A 186 8.89 20.38 -4.36
C VAL A 186 8.17 20.59 -3.02
N ARG A 187 6.84 20.74 -3.05
CA ARG A 187 6.03 20.99 -1.84
C ARG A 187 5.61 19.67 -1.22
N GLY A 188 6.53 18.99 -0.55
CA GLY A 188 6.17 17.94 0.40
C GLY A 188 5.63 18.57 1.68
N ARG A 189 4.31 18.54 1.93
CA ARG A 189 3.82 18.69 3.30
C ARG A 189 3.99 17.35 3.99
N LYS A 190 4.66 17.30 5.16
CA LYS A 190 4.67 16.09 6.01
C LYS A 190 3.21 15.64 6.22
N PRO A 191 2.90 14.33 6.10
CA PRO A 191 1.58 13.82 6.44
C PRO A 191 1.24 14.28 7.86
N GLY A 192 0.14 15.02 8.01
CA GLY A 192 -0.30 15.49 9.33
C GLY A 192 -0.75 14.30 10.20
N PRO A 193 -0.73 14.44 11.53
CA PRO A 193 -1.24 13.42 12.45
C PRO A 193 -2.71 13.13 12.12
N GLN A 194 -3.00 11.87 11.80
CA GLN A 194 -4.36 11.45 11.44
C GLN A 194 -5.17 11.19 12.72
N GLY A 195 -6.32 11.86 12.82
CA GLY A 195 -7.23 11.74 13.97
C GLY A 195 -7.79 10.32 14.16
N PRO A 196 -8.33 10.02 15.34
CA PRO A 196 -8.74 8.66 15.70
C PRO A 196 -9.90 8.15 14.84
N LEU A 197 -9.77 6.90 14.40
CA LEU A 197 -10.77 6.11 13.68
C LEU A 197 -11.95 5.80 14.62
N ASN A 198 -13.15 6.31 14.32
CA ASN A 198 -14.37 5.90 15.02
C ASN A 198 -14.64 4.41 14.77
N ARG A 199 -14.30 3.55 15.73
CA ARG A 199 -14.88 2.21 15.85
C ARG A 199 -16.29 2.37 16.39
N VAL A 200 -17.30 2.20 15.54
CA VAL A 200 -18.65 1.90 16.03
C VAL A 200 -18.61 0.46 16.50
N ALA A 201 -18.41 0.27 17.80
CA ALA A 201 -18.68 -1.00 18.46
C ALA A 201 -20.20 -1.10 18.66
N GLU A 202 -20.86 -1.87 17.81
CA GLU A 202 -22.08 -2.56 18.19
C GLU A 202 -21.74 -3.50 19.34
N ASN A 203 -22.34 -3.26 20.52
CA ASN A 203 -22.85 -4.29 21.42
C ASN A 203 -23.68 -3.59 22.52
N LEU A 204 -25.01 -3.74 22.41
CA LEU A 204 -25.96 -3.74 23.52
C LEU A 204 -25.48 -4.72 24.61
N PRO A 205 -25.79 -4.52 25.92
CA PRO A 205 -27.11 -4.94 26.40
C PRO A 205 -27.70 -4.20 27.64
N THR A 206 -29.04 -4.38 27.73
CA THR A 206 -29.91 -4.63 28.91
C THR A 206 -30.17 -3.59 30.00
N ASP A 207 -31.45 -3.62 30.40
CA ASP A 207 -32.12 -3.16 31.64
C ASP A 207 -32.41 -1.64 31.71
N VAL A 208 -33.65 -1.15 31.92
CA VAL A 208 -34.84 -1.65 32.63
C VAL A 208 -36.11 -1.13 31.93
#